data_AF-A0A3N1P4F8-F1
#
_entry.id   AF-A0A3N1P4F8-F1
#
_cell.length_a   1.000
_cell.length_b   1.000
_cell.length_c   1.000
_cell.angle_alpha   90.00
_cell.angle_beta   90.00
_cell.angle_gamma   90.00
#
_symmetry.space_group_name_H-M   'P 1'
#
loop_
_entity.id
_entity.type
_entity.pdbx_description
1 polymer ?
#
loop_
_entity_poly.entity_id
_entity_poly.type
_entity_poly.pdbx_seq_one_letter_code
_entity_poly.pdbx_strand_id
1 'polypeptide(L)'
;MISFSSKKSLSVLGAALLLGSLSVSAQAATLSAKVGAYPGTSQTVTGKVKVSFHDGRTLVHYDLKGLGPVTNGGLHIHVGKTCDDAEQVGGHYFSPTTAGDYWKSGLWSADSKGEAIGSFTVVSDLGYKDNKDHAIVVHGPDGARIGCGILK
;
A
#
# COMPACT_ATOMS: atom_id res chain seq x y z
N MET A 1 -4.36 30.89 -73.79
CA MET A 1 -3.35 30.38 -72.83
C MET A 1 -2.63 31.60 -72.28
N ILE A 2 -2.61 31.98 -71.00
CA ILE A 2 -3.01 31.41 -69.71
C ILE A 2 -3.38 32.61 -68.82
N SER A 3 -4.44 32.49 -68.03
CA SER A 3 -4.81 33.41 -66.94
C SER A 3 -3.93 33.14 -65.72
N PHE A 4 -3.50 34.18 -65.00
CA PHE A 4 -3.16 34.03 -63.58
C PHE A 4 -3.67 35.21 -62.75
N SER A 5 -4.57 34.85 -61.84
CA SER A 5 -5.24 35.67 -60.84
C SER A 5 -4.29 36.10 -59.72
N SER A 6 -4.49 37.35 -59.29
CA SER A 6 -3.92 37.97 -58.08
C SER A 6 -4.16 37.13 -56.81
N LYS A 7 -3.16 37.09 -55.92
CA LYS A 7 -3.33 36.66 -54.53
C LYS A 7 -3.05 37.84 -53.60
N LYS A 8 -4.12 38.36 -52.97
CA LYS A 8 -4.06 39.26 -51.81
C LYS A 8 -3.46 38.49 -50.63
N SER A 9 -2.50 39.08 -49.93
CA SER A 9 -2.06 38.54 -48.64
C SER A 9 -3.10 38.88 -47.58
N LEU A 10 -3.39 37.91 -46.70
CA LEU A 10 -4.28 38.07 -45.57
C LEU A 10 -3.42 37.90 -44.31
N SER A 11 -3.31 38.96 -43.52
CA SER A 11 -2.63 38.96 -42.23
C SER A 11 -3.49 38.23 -41.20
N VAL A 12 -3.02 37.08 -40.70
CA VAL A 12 -3.70 36.38 -39.60
C VAL A 12 -3.06 36.82 -38.28
N LEU A 13 -3.80 37.58 -37.48
CA LEU A 13 -3.47 37.82 -36.07
C LEU A 13 -3.52 36.46 -35.34
N GLY A 14 -2.38 36.02 -34.80
CA GLY A 14 -2.30 34.81 -34.00
C GLY A 14 -2.95 35.01 -32.63
N ALA A 15 -4.06 34.33 -32.37
CA ALA A 15 -4.57 34.13 -31.03
C ALA A 15 -3.77 33.00 -30.37
N ALA A 16 -2.89 33.35 -29.43
CA ALA A 16 -2.19 32.36 -28.62
C ALA A 16 -3.17 31.78 -27.59
N LEU A 17 -3.63 30.54 -27.83
CA LEU A 17 -4.26 29.74 -26.78
C LEU A 17 -3.20 29.35 -25.76
N LEU A 18 -3.23 29.98 -24.59
CA LEU A 18 -2.50 29.52 -23.41
C LEU A 18 -3.13 28.20 -22.94
N LEU A 19 -2.63 27.08 -23.47
CA LEU A 19 -2.88 25.75 -22.92
C LEU A 19 -2.12 25.65 -21.58
N GLY A 20 -2.74 26.14 -20.51
CA GLY A 20 -2.29 25.84 -19.16
C GLY A 20 -2.39 24.33 -18.95
N SER A 21 -1.25 23.67 -18.75
CA SER A 21 -1.23 22.26 -18.35
C SER A 21 -1.86 22.13 -16.97
N LEU A 22 -3.07 21.56 -16.90
CA LEU A 22 -3.57 21.01 -15.64
C LEU A 22 -2.70 19.80 -15.31
N SER A 23 -1.73 19.99 -14.41
CA SER A 23 -1.07 18.89 -13.73
C SER A 23 -2.10 18.22 -12.80
N VAL A 24 -2.80 17.21 -13.29
CA VAL A 24 -3.55 16.29 -12.44
C VAL A 24 -2.51 15.54 -11.61
N SER A 25 -2.36 15.85 -10.32
CA SER A 25 -1.59 14.99 -9.44
C SER A 25 -2.31 13.64 -9.40
N ALA A 26 -1.68 12.59 -9.94
CA ALA A 26 -2.17 11.24 -9.76
C ALA A 26 -2.11 10.96 -8.26
N GLN A 27 -3.25 10.96 -7.59
CA GLN A 27 -3.32 10.52 -6.21
C GLN A 27 -2.77 9.09 -6.15
N ALA A 28 -1.67 8.89 -5.42
CA ALA A 28 -1.04 7.58 -5.31
C ALA A 28 -2.09 6.54 -4.90
N ALA A 29 -2.26 5.51 -5.73
CA ALA A 29 -3.23 4.46 -5.48
C ALA A 29 -2.93 3.81 -4.13
N THR A 30 -3.93 3.79 -3.25
CA THR A 30 -3.78 3.36 -1.85
C THR A 30 -4.77 2.24 -1.56
N LEU A 31 -4.32 1.19 -0.89
CA LEU A 31 -5.17 0.15 -0.31
C LEU A 31 -5.35 0.41 1.19
N SER A 32 -6.49 0.04 1.74
CA SER A 32 -6.73 0.10 3.18
C SER A 32 -7.23 -1.24 3.73
N ALA A 33 -6.83 -1.56 4.95
CA ALA A 33 -7.35 -2.71 5.69
C ALA A 33 -7.82 -2.27 7.08
N LYS A 34 -8.97 -2.79 7.51
CA LYS A 34 -9.36 -2.80 8.92
C LYS A 34 -8.81 -4.08 9.53
N VAL A 35 -7.99 -3.94 10.57
CA VAL A 35 -7.41 -5.07 11.30
C VAL A 35 -8.36 -5.48 12.42
N GLY A 36 -8.60 -6.78 12.52
CA GLY A 36 -9.20 -7.45 13.67
C GLY A 36 -8.36 -8.64 14.13
N ALA A 37 -8.91 -9.45 15.02
CA ALA A 37 -8.27 -10.68 15.49
C ALA A 37 -7.88 -11.59 14.32
N TYR A 38 -6.75 -12.29 14.45
CA TYR A 38 -6.39 -13.32 13.50
C TYR A 38 -7.34 -14.54 13.64
N PRO A 39 -7.73 -15.23 12.55
CA PRO A 39 -8.61 -16.39 12.59
C PRO A 39 -8.19 -17.44 13.61
N GLY A 40 -9.15 -17.91 14.40
CA GLY A 40 -8.90 -18.94 15.42
C GLY A 40 -8.19 -18.43 16.68
N THR A 41 -7.99 -17.12 16.85
CA THR A 41 -7.40 -16.53 18.05
C THR A 41 -8.43 -15.78 18.89
N SER A 42 -8.15 -15.59 20.18
CA SER A 42 -8.92 -14.73 21.10
C SER A 42 -8.28 -13.35 21.30
N GLN A 43 -7.34 -12.96 20.44
CA GLN A 43 -6.61 -11.70 20.56
C GLN A 43 -7.53 -10.50 20.25
N THR A 44 -7.27 -9.36 20.88
CA THR A 44 -8.09 -8.15 20.77
C THR A 44 -7.45 -7.06 19.89
N VAL A 45 -6.44 -7.42 19.09
CA VAL A 45 -5.77 -6.48 18.20
C VAL A 45 -6.77 -5.87 17.23
N THR A 46 -6.78 -4.54 17.16
CA THR A 46 -7.60 -3.79 16.21
C THR A 46 -6.77 -2.70 15.57
N GLY A 47 -7.22 -2.18 14.44
CA GLY A 47 -6.58 -1.02 13.85
C GLY A 47 -6.93 -0.77 12.40
N LYS A 48 -6.16 0.15 11.80
CA LYS A 48 -6.22 0.45 10.37
C LYS A 48 -4.81 0.43 9.80
N VAL A 49 -4.70 -0.14 8.62
CA VAL A 49 -3.48 -0.12 7.82
C VAL A 49 -3.80 0.53 6.48
N LYS A 50 -2.93 1.42 6.03
CA LYS A 50 -2.97 2.00 4.68
C LYS A 50 -1.67 1.69 3.97
N VAL A 51 -1.78 1.28 2.70
CA VAL A 51 -0.63 0.89 1.88
C VAL A 51 -0.64 1.70 0.60
N SER A 52 0.44 2.41 0.31
CA SER A 52 0.64 3.14 -0.93
C SER A 52 1.88 2.65 -1.68
N PHE A 53 1.87 2.86 -3.00
CA PHE A 53 2.87 2.31 -3.91
C PHE A 53 3.52 3.42 -4.72
N HIS A 54 4.85 3.48 -4.71
CA HIS A 54 5.61 4.48 -5.48
C HIS A 54 7.01 3.93 -5.79
N ASP A 55 7.44 4.02 -7.06
CA ASP A 55 8.78 3.65 -7.52
C ASP A 55 9.29 2.28 -7.02
N GLY A 56 8.43 1.25 -7.13
CA GLY A 56 8.73 -0.12 -6.69
C GLY A 56 8.72 -0.33 -5.17
N ARG A 57 8.35 0.70 -4.41
CA ARG A 57 8.28 0.67 -2.94
C ARG A 57 6.83 0.60 -2.47
N THR A 58 6.63 -0.18 -1.42
CA THR A 58 5.38 -0.33 -0.69
C THR A 58 5.51 0.39 0.65
N LEU A 59 4.82 1.51 0.82
CA LEU A 59 4.77 2.28 2.07
C LEU A 59 3.56 1.83 2.88
N VAL A 60 3.81 1.33 4.09
CA VAL A 60 2.79 0.85 5.01
C VAL A 60 2.67 1.83 6.16
N HIS A 61 1.50 2.43 6.34
CA HIS A 61 1.13 3.21 7.52
C HIS A 61 0.17 2.38 8.37
N TYR A 62 0.36 2.42 9.69
CA TYR A 62 -0.45 1.67 10.63
C TYR A 62 -0.85 2.51 11.85
N ASP A 63 -2.04 2.21 12.36
CA ASP A 63 -2.58 2.66 13.64
C ASP A 63 -3.24 1.42 14.27
N LEU A 64 -2.53 0.79 15.19
CA LEU A 64 -2.87 -0.48 15.83
C LEU A 64 -3.06 -0.28 17.34
N LYS A 65 -3.98 -1.05 17.92
CA LYS A 65 -4.33 -1.03 19.34
C LYS A 65 -4.54 -2.44 19.88
N GLY A 66 -4.49 -2.59 21.19
CA GLY A 66 -4.66 -3.89 21.85
C GLY A 66 -3.42 -4.79 21.72
N LEU A 67 -2.26 -4.18 21.51
CA LEU A 67 -0.97 -4.87 21.47
C LEU A 67 -0.39 -5.01 22.88
N GLY A 68 0.61 -5.90 23.04
CA GLY A 68 1.39 -5.95 24.27
C GLY A 68 2.13 -4.63 24.50
N PRO A 69 2.13 -4.07 25.72
CA PRO A 69 2.79 -2.80 26.00
C PRO A 69 4.30 -2.92 25.88
N VAL A 70 4.95 -1.91 25.30
CA VAL A 70 6.43 -1.85 25.12
C VAL A 70 6.95 -3.09 24.38
N THR A 71 6.24 -3.50 23.33
CA THR A 71 6.64 -4.63 22.48
C THR A 71 6.74 -4.21 21.02
N ASN A 72 7.33 -5.09 20.21
CA ASN A 72 7.39 -4.96 18.76
C ASN A 72 7.04 -6.29 18.11
N GLY A 73 6.68 -6.23 16.83
CA GLY A 73 6.31 -7.41 16.05
C GLY A 73 6.22 -7.08 14.57
N GLY A 74 6.01 -8.12 13.75
CA GLY A 74 5.89 -7.97 12.30
C GLY A 74 4.54 -7.43 11.84
N LEU A 75 4.53 -6.71 10.73
CA LEU A 75 3.32 -6.33 9.99
C LEU A 75 3.54 -6.59 8.49
N HIS A 76 2.96 -7.65 7.96
CA HIS A 76 3.35 -8.15 6.64
C HIS A 76 2.14 -8.41 5.74
N ILE A 77 2.32 -8.25 4.43
CA ILE A 77 1.33 -8.70 3.45
C ILE A 77 1.58 -10.20 3.19
N HIS A 78 0.52 -10.99 3.21
CA HIS A 78 0.54 -12.45 3.04
C HIS A 78 -0.07 -12.87 1.70
N VAL A 79 0.30 -14.07 1.23
CA VAL A 79 -0.14 -14.62 -0.07
C VAL A 79 -1.65 -14.84 -0.13
N GLY A 80 -2.27 -15.14 1.02
CA GLY A 80 -3.69 -15.39 1.14
C GLY A 80 -4.53 -14.13 0.96
N LYS A 81 -5.77 -14.34 0.52
CA LYS A 81 -6.76 -13.28 0.27
C LYS A 81 -7.96 -13.35 1.20
N THR A 82 -7.76 -13.97 2.37
CA THR A 82 -8.78 -14.19 3.39
C THR A 82 -8.20 -13.93 4.77
N CYS A 83 -9.07 -13.48 5.67
CA CYS A 83 -8.85 -13.36 7.11
C CYS A 83 -9.97 -14.11 7.85
N ASP A 84 -10.57 -15.12 7.22
CA ASP A 84 -11.62 -15.96 7.81
C ASP A 84 -11.11 -17.37 8.12
N ASP A 85 -10.06 -17.83 7.42
CA ASP A 85 -9.47 -19.15 7.55
C ASP A 85 -7.94 -19.04 7.66
N ALA A 86 -7.40 -19.47 8.80
CA ALA A 86 -5.97 -19.40 9.10
C ALA A 86 -5.11 -20.23 8.13
N GLU A 87 -5.63 -21.35 7.61
CA GLU A 87 -4.92 -22.26 6.72
C GLU A 87 -4.72 -21.65 5.33
N GLN A 88 -5.60 -20.72 4.93
CA GLN A 88 -5.60 -20.08 3.62
C GLN A 88 -4.85 -18.73 3.59
N VAL A 89 -4.39 -18.22 4.74
CA VAL A 89 -3.59 -16.98 4.78
C VAL A 89 -2.20 -17.20 4.17
N GLY A 90 -1.62 -18.39 4.35
CA GLY A 90 -0.29 -18.73 3.83
C GLY A 90 0.85 -17.90 4.43
N GLY A 91 2.01 -17.86 3.75
CA GLY A 91 3.21 -17.13 4.18
C GLY A 91 3.27 -15.68 3.68
N HIS A 92 4.42 -15.03 3.87
CA HIS A 92 4.66 -13.68 3.38
C HIS A 92 4.53 -13.61 1.85
N TYR A 93 3.83 -12.60 1.36
CA TYR A 93 3.75 -12.30 -0.07
C TYR A 93 5.02 -11.57 -0.49
N PHE A 94 5.63 -11.90 -1.63
CA PHE A 94 6.90 -11.27 -2.06
C PHE A 94 8.09 -11.53 -1.12
N SER A 95 8.32 -12.80 -0.80
CA SER A 95 9.55 -13.27 -0.16
C SER A 95 10.43 -14.03 -1.18
N PRO A 96 11.07 -13.35 -2.15
CA PRO A 96 11.95 -14.03 -3.10
C PRO A 96 13.13 -14.68 -2.37
N THR A 97 13.31 -15.99 -2.58
CA THR A 97 14.33 -16.79 -1.89
C THR A 97 15.76 -16.35 -2.16
N THR A 98 16.00 -15.69 -3.30
CA THR A 98 17.33 -15.22 -3.76
C THR A 98 17.73 -13.86 -3.21
N ALA A 99 16.78 -13.01 -2.82
CA ALA A 99 17.04 -11.67 -2.28
C ALA A 99 16.68 -11.52 -0.79
N GLY A 100 16.12 -12.59 -0.20
CA GLY A 100 15.69 -12.62 1.18
C GLY A 100 14.25 -12.15 1.38
N ASP A 101 13.75 -12.38 2.58
CA ASP A 101 12.41 -11.96 2.98
C ASP A 101 12.41 -10.46 3.34
N TYR A 102 11.90 -9.63 2.42
CA TYR A 102 11.85 -8.18 2.59
C TYR A 102 10.96 -7.72 3.73
N TRP A 103 10.10 -8.60 4.26
CA TRP A 103 9.24 -8.28 5.39
C TRP A 103 9.95 -8.32 6.74
N LYS A 104 11.16 -8.88 6.83
CA LYS A 104 11.90 -8.92 8.10
C LYS A 104 12.16 -7.55 8.74
N SER A 105 12.11 -6.47 7.96
CA SER A 105 12.21 -5.09 8.45
C SER A 105 10.86 -4.38 8.62
N GLY A 106 9.75 -5.01 8.23
CA GLY A 106 8.39 -4.48 8.31
C GLY A 106 7.80 -4.66 9.70
N LEU A 107 8.20 -3.80 10.64
CA LEU A 107 7.86 -3.91 12.05
C LEU A 107 6.90 -2.82 12.52
N TRP A 108 6.06 -3.15 13.50
CA TRP A 108 5.39 -2.19 14.37
C TRP A 108 6.09 -2.12 15.74
N SER A 109 5.92 -1.01 16.44
CA SER A 109 6.39 -0.82 17.82
C SER A 109 5.29 -0.17 18.65
N ALA A 110 4.89 -0.83 19.74
CA ALA A 110 3.84 -0.36 20.63
C ALA A 110 4.41 0.43 21.81
N ASP A 111 3.69 1.46 22.23
CA ASP A 111 3.99 2.24 23.42
C ASP A 111 3.57 1.50 24.72
N SER A 112 3.68 2.19 25.86
CA SER A 112 3.28 1.63 27.16
C SER A 112 1.78 1.37 27.32
N LYS A 113 0.95 1.84 26.39
CA LYS A 113 -0.50 1.61 26.36
C LYS A 113 -0.91 0.50 25.39
N GLY A 114 0.05 -0.12 24.68
CA GLY A 114 -0.26 -1.11 23.65
C GLY A 114 -0.81 -0.49 22.38
N GLU A 115 -0.53 0.79 22.13
CA GLU A 115 -0.85 1.50 20.88
C GLU A 115 0.41 1.60 20.01
N ALA A 116 0.27 1.33 18.71
CA ALA A 116 1.35 1.46 17.75
C ALA A 116 0.88 2.29 16.56
N ILE A 117 1.46 3.48 16.39
CA ILE A 117 1.23 4.35 15.24
C ILE A 117 2.56 4.61 14.56
N GLY A 118 2.64 4.37 13.26
CA GLY A 118 3.88 4.54 12.53
C GLY A 118 3.80 4.14 11.07
N SER A 119 4.97 4.02 10.46
CA SER A 119 5.10 3.57 9.08
C SER A 119 6.48 3.01 8.78
N PHE A 120 6.54 2.12 7.80
CA PHE A 120 7.79 1.62 7.21
C PHE A 120 7.62 1.43 5.70
N THR A 121 8.73 1.16 5.02
CA THR A 121 8.73 0.91 3.58
C THR A 121 9.42 -0.40 3.26
N VAL A 122 8.82 -1.17 2.36
CA VAL A 122 9.35 -2.42 1.84
C VAL A 122 9.60 -2.25 0.34
N VAL A 123 10.72 -2.76 -0.16
CA VAL A 123 10.98 -2.86 -1.60
C VAL A 123 10.35 -4.16 -2.07
N SER A 124 9.41 -4.09 -3.00
CA SER A 124 8.75 -5.27 -3.55
C SER A 124 8.75 -5.27 -5.07
N ASP A 125 8.76 -4.09 -5.70
CA ASP A 125 8.48 -3.85 -7.13
C ASP A 125 7.03 -4.15 -7.54
N LEU A 126 6.09 -4.13 -6.57
CA LEU A 126 4.68 -4.40 -6.84
C LEU A 126 3.79 -3.24 -6.47
N GLY A 127 2.69 -3.13 -7.22
CA GLY A 127 1.78 -2.02 -7.14
C GLY A 127 0.44 -2.37 -6.51
N TYR A 128 -0.48 -1.41 -6.63
CA TYR A 128 -1.85 -1.51 -6.12
C TYR A 128 -2.57 -2.78 -6.57
N LYS A 129 -2.50 -3.12 -7.85
CA LYS A 129 -3.25 -4.27 -8.40
C LYS A 129 -2.75 -5.60 -7.86
N ASP A 130 -1.45 -5.72 -7.65
CA ASP A 130 -0.82 -6.95 -7.17
C ASP A 130 -1.16 -7.20 -5.70
N ASN A 131 -1.21 -6.14 -4.90
CA ASN A 131 -1.47 -6.21 -3.46
C ASN A 131 -2.97 -6.21 -3.11
N LYS A 132 -3.84 -5.89 -4.07
CA LYS A 132 -5.28 -5.83 -3.84
C LYS A 132 -5.81 -7.20 -3.41
N ASP A 133 -6.67 -7.18 -2.40
CA ASP A 133 -7.31 -8.33 -1.78
C ASP A 133 -6.38 -9.27 -1.01
N HIS A 134 -5.08 -8.98 -0.92
CA HIS A 134 -4.19 -9.73 -0.04
C HIS A 134 -4.43 -9.38 1.44
N ALA A 135 -4.18 -10.35 2.32
CA ALA A 135 -4.23 -10.17 3.75
C ALA A 135 -2.98 -9.41 4.24
N ILE A 136 -3.17 -8.43 5.12
CA ILE A 136 -2.11 -7.88 5.97
C ILE A 136 -2.24 -8.48 7.37
N VAL A 137 -1.17 -9.09 7.87
CA VAL A 137 -1.12 -9.84 9.12
C VAL A 137 -0.25 -9.11 10.13
N VAL A 138 -0.78 -8.96 11.33
CA VAL A 138 -0.03 -8.48 12.51
C VAL A 138 0.54 -9.70 13.22
N HIS A 139 1.85 -9.72 13.41
CA HIS A 139 2.55 -10.71 14.22
C HIS A 139 2.87 -10.14 15.60
N GLY A 140 2.80 -10.99 16.62
CA GLY A 140 3.30 -10.72 17.97
C GLY A 140 4.84 -10.83 18.06
N PRO A 141 5.42 -10.53 19.24
CA PRO A 141 6.87 -10.57 19.45
C PRO A 141 7.51 -11.95 19.27
N ASP A 142 6.71 -13.00 19.48
CA ASP A 142 7.08 -14.41 19.28
C ASP A 142 6.85 -14.90 17.84
N GLY A 143 6.41 -14.02 16.94
CA GLY A 143 6.05 -14.36 15.56
C GLY A 143 4.64 -14.94 15.40
N ALA A 144 3.88 -15.14 16.48
CA ALA A 144 2.50 -15.61 16.39
C ALA A 144 1.64 -14.61 15.61
N ARG A 145 0.70 -15.10 14.81
CA ARG A 145 -0.23 -14.23 14.07
C ARG A 145 -1.36 -13.80 15.01
N ILE A 146 -1.47 -12.50 15.26
CA ILE A 146 -2.37 -11.94 16.29
C ILE A 146 -3.45 -11.02 15.71
N GLY A 147 -3.26 -10.51 14.49
CA GLY A 147 -4.27 -9.73 13.78
C GLY A 147 -4.24 -9.95 12.27
N CYS A 148 -5.37 -9.67 11.61
CA CYS A 148 -5.52 -9.80 10.16
C CYS A 148 -6.47 -8.71 9.62
N GLY A 149 -6.21 -8.23 8.41
CA GLY A 149 -7.15 -7.41 7.64
C GLY A 149 -6.94 -7.58 6.13
N ILE A 150 -7.99 -7.40 5.32
CA ILE A 150 -7.88 -7.48 3.86
C ILE A 150 -7.65 -6.10 3.26
N LEU A 151 -6.65 -5.98 2.39
CA LEU A 151 -6.35 -4.77 1.63
C LEU A 151 -7.38 -4.54 0.52
N LYS A 152 -8.13 -3.44 0.61
CA LYS A 152 -9.18 -3.04 -0.35
C LYS A 152 -8.89 -1.69 -1.00
#